data_AF-A0AAJ1B0S8-F1
#
_entry.id   AF-A0AAJ1B0S8-F1
#
_cell.length_a   1.000
_cell.length_b   1.000
_cell.length_c   1.000
_cell.angle_alpha   90.00
_cell.angle_beta   90.00
_cell.angle_gamma   90.00
#
_symmetry.space_group_name_H-M   'P 1'
#
loop_
_entity.id
_entity.type
_entity.pdbx_description
1 polymer ?
#
loop_
_entity_poly.entity_id
_entity_poly.type
_entity_poly.pdbx_seq_one_letter_code
_entity_poly.pdbx_strand_id
1 'polypeptide(L)' 'MKQQIYNTALYLRLSRDDELQGESSSITTQRSMLRLYAKEHHLNVIDEYIDDG' A
#
# COMPACT_ATOMS: atom_id res chain seq x y z
N MET A 1 -24.41 -9.41 -16.28
CA MET A 1 -23.67 -8.12 -16.34
C MET A 1 -22.23 -8.41 -15.96
N LYS A 2 -21.23 -7.91 -16.69
CA LYS A 2 -19.82 -8.07 -16.28
C LYS A 2 -19.56 -7.11 -15.12
N GLN A 3 -19.01 -7.62 -14.01
CA GLN A 3 -18.57 -6.77 -12.92
C GLN A 3 -17.33 -6.00 -13.37
N GLN A 4 -17.37 -4.67 -13.26
CA GLN A 4 -16.23 -3.83 -13.58
C GLN A 4 -15.13 -4.11 -12.54
N ILE A 5 -13.93 -4.47 -13.03
CA ILE A 5 -12.74 -4.64 -12.18
C ILE A 5 -11.98 -3.32 -12.15
N TYR A 6 -11.71 -2.81 -10.95
CA TYR A 6 -10.88 -1.62 -10.75
C TYR A 6 -9.46 -2.03 -10.38
N ASN A 7 -8.57 -1.98 -11.36
CA ASN A 7 -7.14 -2.17 -11.14
C ASN A 7 -6.56 -0.98 -10.38
N THR A 8 -5.89 -1.26 -9.27
CA THR A 8 -5.39 -0.27 -8.31
C THR A 8 -3.92 -0.54 -8.02
N ALA A 9 -3.11 0.50 -7.96
CA ALA A 9 -1.76 0.45 -7.43
C ALA A 9 -1.73 1.08 -6.03
N LEU A 10 -0.92 0.55 -5.12
CA LEU A 10 -0.68 1.15 -3.82
C LEU A 10 0.63 1.92 -3.85
N TYR A 11 0.64 3.14 -3.32
CA TYR A 11 1.86 3.91 -3.13
C TYR A 11 2.15 4.02 -1.64
N LEU A 12 3.38 3.70 -1.25
CA LEU A 12 3.86 3.72 0.12
C LEU A 12 5.11 4.57 0.18
N ARG A 13 5.24 5.38 1.23
CA ARG A 13 6.38 6.27 1.40
C ARG A 13 7.04 6.04 2.74
N LEU A 14 8.36 5.89 2.77
CA LEU A 14 9.13 5.79 4.01
C LEU A 14 8.94 7.05 4.84
N SER A 15 8.70 6.87 6.15
CA SER A 15 8.79 7.97 7.09
C SER A 15 10.26 8.35 7.31
N ARG A 16 10.53 9.63 7.50
CA ARG A 16 11.87 10.12 7.86
C ARG A 16 12.40 9.49 9.15
N ASP A 17 11.51 9.14 10.07
CA ASP A 17 11.87 8.54 11.35
C ASP A 17 12.32 7.07 11.21
N ASP A 18 11.93 6.38 10.13
CA ASP A 18 12.31 4.98 9.87
C ASP A 18 13.74 4.85 9.34
N GLU A 19 14.35 5.93 8.85
CA GLU A 19 15.76 5.94 8.40
C GLU A 19 16.74 5.52 9.51
N LEU A 20 16.32 5.60 10.78
CA LEU A 20 17.15 5.35 11.95
C LEU A 20 17.02 3.92 12.51
N GLN A 21 16.07 3.11 12.04
CA GLN A 21 15.81 1.77 12.60
C GLN A 21 15.41 0.73 11.53
N GLY A 22 16.40 0.03 10.95
CA GLY A 22 16.20 -1.29 10.33
C GLY A 22 14.94 -1.47 9.44
N GLU A 23 14.16 -2.52 9.69
CA GLU A 23 12.92 -2.82 8.96
C GLU A 23 11.88 -1.70 9.14
N SER A 24 11.45 -1.07 8.04
CA SER A 24 10.52 0.07 8.09
C SER A 24 9.14 -0.30 8.64
N SER A 25 8.84 0.23 9.82
CA SER A 25 7.55 0.07 10.49
C SER A 25 6.45 0.88 9.78
N SER A 26 6.79 2.02 9.17
CA SER A 26 5.86 2.86 8.42
C SER A 26 5.36 2.17 7.15
N ILE A 27 6.24 1.53 6.37
CA ILE A 27 5.87 0.79 5.16
C ILE A 27 4.96 -0.40 5.53
N THR A 28 5.28 -1.12 6.60
CA THR A 28 4.48 -2.26 7.05
C THR A 28 3.06 -1.84 7.47
N THR A 29 2.96 -0.73 8.20
CA THR A 29 1.67 -0.16 8.63
C THR A 29 0.85 0.32 7.43
N GLN A 30 1.47 1.08 6.52
CA GLN A 30 0.82 1.59 5.31
C GLN A 30 0.30 0.46 4.42
N ARG A 31 1.11 -0.58 4.17
CA ARG A 31 0.71 -1.74 3.38
C ARG A 31 -0.54 -2.41 3.95
N SER A 32 -0.55 -2.65 5.26
CA SER A 32 -1.64 -3.32 5.96
C SER A 32 -2.94 -2.53 5.84
N MET A 33 -2.87 -1.21 6.08
CA MET A 33 -4.01 -0.30 5.96
C MET A 33 -4.55 -0.25 4.52
N LEU A 34 -3.68 -0.06 3.52
CA LEU A 34 -4.08 0.09 2.12
C LEU A 34 -4.64 -1.21 1.53
N ARG A 35 -4.06 -2.37 1.88
CA ARG A 35 -4.61 -3.67 1.44
C ARG A 35 -5.95 -3.98 2.09
N LEU A 36 -6.14 -3.63 3.36
CA LEU A 36 -7.45 -3.78 4.01
C LEU A 36 -8.50 -2.94 3.29
N TYR A 37 -8.21 -1.67 3.04
CA TYR A 37 -9.09 -0.78 2.28
C TYR A 37 -9.40 -1.34 0.89
N ALA A 38 -8.38 -1.75 0.13
CA ALA A 38 -8.59 -2.33 -1.20
C ALA A 38 -9.49 -3.57 -1.16
N LYS A 39 -9.31 -4.44 -0.16
CA LYS A 39 -10.15 -5.63 0.04
C LYS A 39 -11.61 -5.26 0.35
N GLU A 40 -11.85 -4.34 1.29
CA GLU A 40 -13.20 -3.91 1.67
C GLU A 40 -13.95 -3.25 0.51
N HIS A 41 -13.21 -2.57 -0.37
CA HIS A 41 -13.77 -1.87 -1.53
C HIS A 41 -13.71 -2.68 -2.84
N HIS A 42 -13.37 -3.97 -2.79
CA HIS A 42 -13.31 -4.86 -3.96
C HIS A 42 -12.38 -4.34 -5.08
N LEU A 43 -11.30 -3.68 -4.69
CA LEU A 43 -10.27 -3.18 -5.60
C LEU A 43 -9.25 -4.28 -5.90
N ASN A 44 -8.86 -4.39 -7.17
CA ASN A 44 -7.87 -5.36 -7.61
C ASN A 44 -6.47 -4.73 -7.54
N VAL A 45 -5.71 -5.04 -6.49
CA VAL A 45 -4.35 -4.53 -6.33
C VAL A 45 -3.43 -5.24 -7.31
N ILE A 46 -2.86 -4.48 -8.25
CA ILE A 46 -1.94 -5.00 -9.28
C ILE A 46 -0.48 -4.86 -8.86
N ASP A 47 -0.15 -3.80 -8.14
CA ASP A 47 1.24 -3.47 -7.82
C ASP A 47 1.36 -2.56 -6.59
N GLU A 48 2.54 -2.52 -6.00
CA GLU A 48 2.91 -1.65 -4.87
C GLU A 48 4.20 -0.89 -5.22
N TYR A 49 4.15 0.44 -5.11
CA TYR A 49 5.29 1.33 -5.34
C TYR A 49 5.76 1.89 -4.00
N ILE A 50 7.04 1.74 -3.72
CA ILE A 50 7.66 2.20 -2.47
C ILE A 50 8.67 3.29 -2.81
N ASP A 51 8.57 4.42 -2.12
CA ASP A 51 9.43 5.60 -2.27
C ASP A 51 10.09 5.92 -0.93
N ASP A 52 11.38 6.21 -0.94
CA ASP A 52 12.17 6.58 0.24
C ASP A 52 12.07 8.06 0.62
N GLY A 53 11.53 8.88 -0.28
CA GLY A 53 11.13 10.26 -0.01
C GLY A 53 12.12 11.33 -0.42
#